data_AF-B4RIR1-F1
#
_entry.id   AF-B4RIR1-F1
#
_cell.length_a   1.000
_cell.length_b   1.000
_cell.length_c   1.000
_cell.angle_alpha   90.00
_cell.angle_beta   90.00
_cell.angle_gamma   90.00
#
_symmetry.space_group_name_H-M   'P 1'
#
loop_
_entity.id
_entity.type
_entity.pdbx_description
1 polymer ?
#
loop_
_entity_poly.entity_id
_entity_poly.type
_entity_poly.pdbx_seq_one_letter_code
_entity_poly.pdbx_strand_id
1 'polypeptide(L)'
;MASIDLFTTWTQLSEAQQLGEWRTFLTSLDVGDAGYHRFYPVLMPLWDRGDVPAIVEAEAMRAYETEMRAQAEWEARNPPAADAWMARCILADDPAEAAFWDCFEPKAADRLLGSPPF
;
A
#
# COMPACT_ATOMS: atom_id res chain seq x y z
N MET A 1 -39.66 10.16 15.81
CA MET A 1 -38.26 10.25 15.33
C MET A 1 -38.32 10.61 13.86
N ALA A 2 -37.85 11.79 13.46
CA ALA A 2 -37.70 12.12 12.05
C ALA A 2 -36.58 11.24 11.49
N SER A 3 -36.89 10.36 10.55
CA SER A 3 -35.89 9.64 9.79
C SER A 3 -35.25 10.67 8.85
N ILE A 4 -33.95 10.94 9.05
CA ILE A 4 -33.20 11.79 8.13
C ILE A 4 -33.03 10.99 6.85
N ASP A 5 -33.70 11.43 5.78
CA ASP A 5 -33.42 10.90 4.45
C ASP A 5 -32.06 11.45 4.00
N LEU A 6 -31.05 10.59 4.10
CA LEU A 6 -29.67 10.90 3.73
C LEU A 6 -29.52 11.15 2.23
N PHE A 7 -30.39 10.58 1.38
CA PHE A 7 -30.39 10.84 -0.06
C PHE A 7 -30.89 12.25 -0.35
N THR A 8 -32.02 12.64 0.25
CA THR A 8 -32.52 14.01 0.16
C THR A 8 -31.48 15.01 0.71
N THR A 9 -30.82 14.68 1.82
CA THR A 9 -29.77 15.52 2.40
C THR A 9 -28.55 15.65 1.47
N TRP A 10 -28.15 14.57 0.80
CA TRP A 10 -27.06 14.57 -0.17
C TRP A 10 -27.34 15.47 -1.37
N THR A 11 -28.53 15.36 -1.95
CA THR A 11 -28.93 16.16 -3.13
C THR A 11 -29.10 17.65 -2.84
N GLN A 12 -29.26 18.03 -1.58
CA GLN A 12 -29.33 19.43 -1.14
C GLN A 12 -27.96 20.09 -0.92
N LEU A 13 -26.88 19.30 -0.85
CA LEU A 13 -25.53 19.84 -0.76
C LEU A 13 -25.13 20.54 -2.05
N SER A 14 -24.36 21.61 -1.93
CA SER A 14 -23.70 22.20 -3.09
C SER A 14 -22.66 21.23 -3.66
N GLU A 15 -22.31 21.42 -4.94
CA GLU A 15 -21.27 20.61 -5.60
C GLU A 15 -19.95 20.64 -4.81
N ALA A 16 -19.53 21.81 -4.34
CA ALA A 16 -18.32 21.96 -3.52
C ALA A 16 -18.38 21.15 -2.21
N GLN A 17 -19.56 21.09 -1.58
CA GLN A 17 -19.77 20.29 -0.37
C GLN A 17 -19.73 18.80 -0.68
N GLN A 18 -20.39 18.35 -1.76
CA GLN A 18 -20.34 16.95 -2.20
C GLN A 18 -18.90 16.52 -2.52
N LEU A 19 -18.11 17.37 -3.17
CA LEU A 19 -16.68 17.10 -3.42
C LEU A 19 -15.89 16.99 -2.11
N GLY A 20 -16.20 17.81 -1.10
CA GLY A 20 -15.58 17.72 0.23
C GLY A 20 -15.90 16.41 0.97
N GLU A 21 -17.16 15.98 0.90
CA GLU A 21 -17.60 14.70 1.46
C GLU A 21 -16.97 13.52 0.70
N TRP A 22 -16.85 13.60 -0.62
CA TRP A 22 -16.13 12.60 -1.42
C TRP A 22 -14.67 12.45 -1.01
N ARG A 23 -13.94 13.56 -0.88
CA ARG A 23 -12.54 13.55 -0.40
C ARG A 23 -12.42 12.88 0.95
N THR A 24 -13.28 13.27 1.89
CA THR A 24 -13.28 12.71 3.26
C THR A 24 -13.59 11.22 3.24
N PHE A 25 -14.58 10.80 2.45
CA PHE A 25 -14.94 9.40 2.28
C PHE A 25 -13.81 8.56 1.69
N LEU A 26 -13.10 9.03 0.67
CA LEU A 26 -11.96 8.30 0.09
C LEU A 26 -10.82 8.14 1.09
N THR A 27 -10.51 9.18 1.87
CA THR A 27 -9.55 9.07 2.97
C THR A 27 -10.00 8.03 4.00
N SER A 28 -11.28 8.02 4.36
CA SER A 28 -11.83 7.02 5.27
C SER A 28 -11.80 5.60 4.70
N LEU A 29 -11.91 5.41 3.37
CA LEU A 29 -11.77 4.11 2.73
C LEU A 29 -10.36 3.56 2.88
N ASP A 30 -9.36 4.41 2.64
CA ASP A 30 -7.95 4.04 2.71
C ASP A 30 -7.54 3.56 4.11
N VAL A 31 -8.03 4.23 5.16
CA VAL A 31 -7.77 3.84 6.56
C VAL A 31 -8.72 2.76 7.10
N GLY A 32 -9.67 2.27 6.29
CA GLY A 32 -10.63 1.22 6.68
C GLY A 32 -11.78 1.67 7.58
N ASP A 33 -12.05 2.98 7.69
CA ASP A 33 -13.05 3.58 8.57
C ASP A 33 -14.28 4.13 7.84
N ALA A 34 -14.39 3.90 6.52
CA ALA A 34 -15.46 4.45 5.69
C ALA A 34 -16.88 4.13 6.19
N GLY A 35 -17.07 3.00 6.88
CA GLY A 35 -18.36 2.59 7.44
C GLY A 35 -18.99 3.61 8.41
N TYR A 36 -18.19 4.51 9.00
CA TYR A 36 -18.67 5.57 9.89
C TYR A 36 -18.94 6.90 9.18
N HIS A 37 -18.66 6.99 7.88
CA HIS A 37 -18.92 8.19 7.10
C HIS A 37 -20.43 8.46 7.01
N ARG A 38 -20.88 9.69 7.27
CA ARG A 38 -22.34 9.99 7.37
C ARG A 38 -23.11 9.65 6.10
N PHE A 39 -22.45 9.77 4.96
CA PHE A 39 -23.01 9.47 3.64
C PHE A 39 -22.58 8.12 3.07
N TYR A 40 -22.04 7.22 3.90
CA TYR A 40 -21.66 5.87 3.47
C TYR A 40 -22.76 5.17 2.63
N PRO A 41 -24.06 5.20 3.01
CA PRO A 41 -25.11 4.55 2.21
C PRO A 41 -25.33 5.13 0.81
N VAL A 42 -24.86 6.37 0.57
CA VAL A 42 -24.96 7.04 -0.73
C VAL A 42 -23.66 6.91 -1.51
N LEU A 43 -22.52 7.13 -0.85
CA LEU A 43 -21.21 7.17 -1.49
C LEU A 43 -20.66 5.80 -1.84
N MET A 44 -20.88 4.77 -1.00
CA MET A 44 -20.37 3.43 -1.28
C MET A 44 -20.97 2.85 -2.58
N PRO A 45 -22.31 2.90 -2.83
CA PRO A 45 -22.85 2.43 -4.10
C PRO A 45 -22.37 3.22 -5.33
N LEU A 46 -22.04 4.51 -5.18
CA LEU A 46 -21.47 5.32 -6.26
C LEU A 46 -20.01 4.95 -6.53
N TRP A 47 -19.25 4.71 -5.46
CA TRP A 47 -17.89 4.19 -5.53
C TRP A 47 -17.84 2.83 -6.24
N ASP A 48 -18.72 1.89 -5.85
CA ASP A 48 -18.80 0.56 -6.46
C ASP A 48 -19.13 0.59 -7.96
N ARG A 49 -19.77 1.66 -8.44
CA ARG A 49 -20.06 1.89 -9.86
C ARG A 49 -18.96 2.65 -10.60
N GLY A 50 -18.01 3.25 -9.89
CA GLY A 50 -17.01 4.14 -10.46
C GLY A 50 -17.51 5.57 -10.74
N ASP A 51 -18.58 6.02 -10.08
CA ASP A 51 -19.16 7.36 -10.26
C ASP A 51 -18.43 8.43 -9.41
N VAL A 52 -17.12 8.27 -9.23
CA VAL A 52 -16.29 9.22 -8.47
C VAL A 52 -16.06 10.47 -9.32
N PRO A 53 -16.21 11.68 -8.77
CA PRO A 53 -15.91 12.90 -9.52
C PRO A 53 -14.44 12.92 -9.96
N ALA A 54 -14.21 13.15 -11.26
CA ALA A 54 -12.87 13.12 -11.87
C ALA A 54 -11.84 14.03 -11.18
N ILE A 55 -12.28 15.16 -10.61
CA ILE A 55 -11.41 16.07 -9.85
C ILE A 55 -10.89 15.38 -8.58
N VAL A 56 -11.77 14.68 -7.86
CA VAL A 56 -11.43 13.96 -6.62
C VAL A 56 -10.55 12.75 -6.95
N GLU A 57 -10.88 12.01 -8.01
CA GLU A 57 -10.05 10.90 -8.48
C GLU A 57 -8.63 11.35 -8.85
N ALA A 58 -8.50 12.45 -9.60
CA ALA A 58 -7.19 13.00 -9.97
C ALA A 58 -6.40 13.53 -8.76
N GLU A 59 -7.07 14.00 -7.71
CA GLU A 59 -6.42 14.37 -6.44
C GLU A 59 -5.92 13.13 -5.69
N ALA A 60 -6.76 12.10 -5.57
CA ALA A 60 -6.41 10.84 -4.91
C ALA A 60 -5.25 10.13 -5.62
N MET A 61 -5.26 10.07 -6.95
CA MET A 61 -4.17 9.49 -7.74
C MET A 61 -2.84 10.22 -7.52
N ARG A 62 -2.86 11.56 -7.49
CA ARG A 62 -1.65 12.36 -7.23
C ARG A 62 -1.10 12.13 -5.81
N ALA A 63 -1.97 11.95 -4.83
CA ALA A 63 -1.56 11.61 -3.47
C ALA A 63 -0.87 10.23 -3.42
N TYR A 64 -1.48 9.23 -4.06
CA TYR A 64 -0.92 7.88 -4.17
C TYR A 64 0.44 7.85 -4.88
N GLU A 65 0.57 8.53 -6.02
CA GLU A 65 1.84 8.63 -6.75
C GLU A 65 2.95 9.27 -5.90
N THR A 66 2.59 10.26 -5.08
CA THR A 66 3.52 10.93 -4.19
C THR A 66 3.99 9.99 -3.07
N GLU A 67 3.08 9.22 -2.49
CA GLU A 67 3.40 8.23 -1.47
C GLU A 67 4.29 7.10 -2.03
N MET A 68 3.95 6.58 -3.20
CA MET A 68 4.76 5.55 -3.88
C MET A 68 6.16 6.04 -4.22
N ARG A 69 6.29 7.30 -4.64
CA ARG A 69 7.62 7.91 -4.86
C ARG A 69 8.40 7.99 -3.54
N ALA A 70 7.77 8.45 -2.46
CA ALA A 70 8.42 8.54 -1.16
C ALA A 70 8.87 7.16 -0.64
N GLN A 71 8.03 6.13 -0.82
CA GLN A 71 8.35 4.75 -0.48
C GLN A 71 9.55 4.24 -1.31
N ALA A 72 9.53 4.42 -2.63
CA ALA A 72 10.62 4.01 -3.51
C ALA A 72 11.94 4.72 -3.16
N GLU A 73 11.90 6.02 -2.83
CA GLU A 73 13.08 6.77 -2.36
C GLU A 73 13.59 6.28 -1.00
N TRP A 74 12.70 5.81 -0.12
CA TRP A 74 13.08 5.22 1.16
C TRP A 74 13.71 3.84 0.97
N GLU A 75 13.13 2.99 0.13
CA GLU A 75 13.65 1.66 -0.22
C GLU A 75 15.02 1.74 -0.90
N ALA A 76 15.20 2.70 -1.83
CA ALA A 76 16.50 2.94 -2.46
C ALA A 76 17.60 3.33 -1.46
N ARG A 77 17.24 3.97 -0.34
CA ARG A 77 18.15 4.33 0.76
C ARG A 77 18.31 3.22 1.79
N ASN A 78 17.37 2.29 1.88
CA ASN A 78 17.32 1.21 2.87
C ASN A 78 17.04 -0.13 2.17
N PRO A 79 17.97 -0.61 1.32
CA PRO A 79 17.79 -1.87 0.64
C PRO A 79 17.57 -2.98 1.68
N PRO A 80 16.58 -3.88 1.47
CA PRO A 80 16.38 -5.02 2.36
C PRO A 80 17.69 -5.79 2.57
N ALA A 81 17.92 -6.29 3.78
CA ALA A 81 19.16 -7.02 4.08
C ALA A 81 19.39 -8.22 3.13
N ALA A 82 18.31 -8.85 2.65
CA ALA A 82 18.35 -9.90 1.65
C ALA A 82 18.82 -9.41 0.26
N ASP A 83 18.39 -8.21 -0.15
CA ASP A 83 18.79 -7.61 -1.44
C ASP A 83 20.23 -7.09 -1.39
N ALA A 84 20.66 -6.53 -0.25
CA ALA A 84 22.05 -6.17 -0.02
C ALA A 84 22.98 -7.40 0.00
N TRP A 85 22.53 -8.51 0.59
CA TRP A 85 23.25 -9.79 0.59
C TRP A 85 23.31 -10.39 -0.83
N MET A 86 22.20 -10.49 -1.55
CA MET A 86 22.20 -10.97 -2.94
C MET A 86 23.04 -10.10 -3.86
N ALA A 87 22.93 -8.77 -3.78
CA ALA A 87 23.74 -7.86 -4.57
C ALA A 87 25.23 -8.09 -4.31
N ARG A 88 25.61 -8.33 -3.05
CA ARG A 88 26.99 -8.68 -2.69
C ARG A 88 27.42 -10.04 -3.22
N CYS A 89 26.55 -11.06 -3.21
CA CYS A 89 26.84 -12.37 -3.82
C CYS A 89 26.97 -12.30 -5.34
N ILE A 90 26.21 -11.43 -6.01
CA ILE A 90 26.24 -11.22 -7.46
C ILE A 90 27.47 -10.39 -7.87
N LEU A 91 27.90 -9.44 -7.03
CA LEU A 91 29.04 -8.55 -7.26
C LEU A 91 30.35 -9.03 -6.59
N ALA A 92 30.40 -10.25 -6.07
CA ALA A 92 31.61 -10.84 -5.52
C ALA A 92 32.60 -11.14 -6.66
N ASP A 93 33.28 -10.10 -7.15
CA ASP A 93 34.35 -10.16 -8.15
C ASP A 93 35.67 -10.70 -7.56
N ASP A 94 35.70 -11.06 -6.27
CA ASP A 94 36.84 -11.69 -5.63
C ASP A 94 36.72 -13.23 -5.70
N PRO A 95 37.57 -13.92 -6.49
CA PRO A 95 37.55 -15.37 -6.60
C PRO A 95 37.80 -16.10 -5.26
N ALA A 96 38.37 -15.43 -4.25
CA ALA A 96 38.52 -15.98 -2.91
C ALA A 96 37.20 -15.99 -2.10
N GLU A 97 36.33 -14.99 -2.28
CA GLU A 97 34.98 -14.97 -1.65
C GLU A 97 34.06 -16.00 -2.32
N ALA A 98 34.12 -16.15 -3.64
CA ALA A 98 33.37 -17.18 -4.37
C ALA A 98 33.72 -18.60 -3.87
N ALA A 99 35.00 -18.88 -3.66
CA ALA A 99 35.45 -20.17 -3.12
C ALA A 99 34.98 -20.42 -1.67
N PHE A 100 34.93 -19.39 -0.82
CA PHE A 100 34.41 -19.50 0.54
C PHE A 100 32.92 -19.87 0.55
N TRP A 101 32.12 -19.28 -0.32
CA TRP A 101 30.69 -19.55 -0.42
C TRP A 101 30.39 -20.91 -1.10
N ASP A 102 31.18 -21.32 -2.09
CA ASP A 102 31.10 -22.65 -2.70
C ASP A 102 31.45 -23.80 -1.73
N CYS A 103 32.21 -23.51 -0.66
CA CYS A 103 32.59 -24.51 0.34
C CYS A 103 31.47 -24.83 1.35
N PHE A 104 30.38 -24.06 1.38
CA PHE A 104 29.20 -24.43 2.16
C PHE A 104 28.39 -25.46 1.37
N GLU A 105 28.82 -26.73 1.42
CA GLU A 105 27.97 -27.84 1.02
C GLU A 105 26.61 -27.70 1.75
N PRO A 106 25.46 -27.80 1.05
CA PRO A 106 24.13 -27.64 1.66
C PRO A 106 23.92 -28.55 2.88
N LYS A 107 24.56 -29.72 2.89
CA LYS A 107 24.51 -30.70 3.98
C LYS A 107 25.28 -30.28 5.24
N ALA A 108 26.25 -29.37 5.13
CA ALA A 108 26.99 -28.84 6.28
C ALA A 108 26.20 -27.73 6.99
N ALA A 109 25.43 -26.94 6.25
CA ALA A 109 24.56 -25.90 6.80
C ALA A 109 23.44 -26.48 7.69
N ASP A 110 22.83 -27.60 7.30
CA ASP A 110 21.80 -28.28 8.10
C ASP A 110 22.33 -28.79 9.45
N ARG A 111 23.60 -29.19 9.52
CA ARG A 111 24.25 -29.62 10.78
C ARG A 111 24.54 -28.47 11.74
N LEU A 112 24.82 -27.27 11.22
CA LEU A 112 25.09 -26.08 12.04
C LEU A 112 23.81 -25.44 12.59
N LEU A 113 22.70 -25.54 11.86
CA LEU A 113 21.40 -24.95 12.24
C LEU A 113 20.50 -25.89 13.04
N GLY A 114 20.95 -27.10 13.36
CA GLY A 114 20.27 -28.00 14.29
C GLY A 114 18.96 -28.60 13.78
N SER A 115 18.78 -28.71 12.45
CA SER A 115 17.62 -29.42 11.91
C SER A 115 17.84 -30.94 12.04
N PRO A 116 16.91 -31.70 12.66
CA PRO A 116 17.07 -33.14 12.81
C PRO A 116 16.96 -33.84 11.45
N PRO A 117 17.78 -34.88 11.18
CA PRO A 117 17.72 -35.61 9.93
C PRO A 117 16.44 -36.47 9.87
N PHE A 118 15.78 -36.47 8.72
CA PHE A 118 14.76 -37.47 8.36
C PHE A 118 15.44 -38.79 7.95
#